data_AF-A0A9Q3S2T7-F1
#
_entry.id   AF-A0A9Q3S2T7-F1
#
_cell.length_a   1.000
_cell.length_b   1.000
_cell.length_c   1.000
_cell.angle_alpha   90.00
_cell.angle_beta   90.00
_cell.angle_gamma   90.00
#
_symmetry.space_group_name_H-M   'P 1'
#
loop_
_entity.id
_entity.type
_entity.pdbx_description
1 polymer ?
#
loop_
_entity_poly.entity_id
_entity_poly.type
_entity_poly.pdbx_seq_one_letter_code
_entity_poly.pdbx_strand_id
1 'polypeptide(L)'
;MTALSLPNHLLRRSGPMDITPITRALVIGVGGAMTAVCIFAIARALLGFTSDLPHLSNVAVAFHVTTVLPCVPLGVYLLLARKGTPRHKQLGKLWIVLMVITATSTLFIHDGMRLSWIHIFVPITYRASWLIVSSARKGDMMRHRKEIISLFFGALMIPGIAAIALPGRLMNVMLFG
;
A
#
# COMPACT_ATOMS: atom_id res chain seq x y z
N MET A 1 10.95 35.01 36.57
CA MET A 1 11.59 34.74 35.26
C MET A 1 11.11 33.37 34.79
N THR A 2 10.00 33.33 34.04
CA THR A 2 9.37 32.10 33.53
C THR A 2 10.08 31.69 32.24
N ALA A 3 10.87 30.63 32.31
CA ALA A 3 11.48 30.03 31.11
C ALA A 3 10.36 29.40 30.27
N LEU A 4 10.06 30.02 29.13
CA LEU A 4 9.16 29.47 28.11
C LEU A 4 9.76 28.14 27.62
N SER A 5 9.21 27.01 28.05
CA SER A 5 9.60 25.70 27.53
C SER A 5 9.11 25.59 26.09
N LEU A 6 9.95 26.00 25.14
CA LEU A 6 9.68 25.84 23.71
C LEU A 6 9.40 24.35 23.43
N PRO A 7 8.28 24.03 22.76
CA PRO A 7 7.95 22.64 22.51
C PRO A 7 9.00 21.97 21.62
N ASN A 8 9.62 20.91 22.17
CA ASN A 8 10.78 20.21 21.62
C ASN A 8 10.54 19.54 20.23
N HIS A 9 9.34 19.64 19.67
CA HIS A 9 8.99 19.10 18.36
C HIS A 9 9.47 19.96 17.19
N LEU A 10 9.77 21.24 17.40
CA LEU A 10 10.25 22.15 16.35
C LEU A 10 11.75 21.97 16.01
N LEU A 11 12.51 21.25 16.84
CA LEU A 11 13.96 21.03 16.69
C LEU A 11 14.32 19.63 16.18
N ARG A 12 13.34 18.84 15.69
CA ARG A 12 13.60 17.48 15.22
C ARG A 12 14.40 17.53 13.91
N ARG A 13 15.73 17.46 14.00
CA ARG A 13 16.61 17.16 12.85
C ARG A 13 16.11 15.89 12.16
N SER A 14 15.96 15.95 10.85
CA SER A 14 15.68 14.79 9.99
C SER A 14 16.67 13.68 10.31
N GLY A 15 16.17 12.54 10.79
CA GLY A 15 17.00 11.37 11.05
C GLY A 15 17.37 10.66 9.75
N PRO A 16 18.37 9.76 9.75
CA PRO A 16 18.78 9.00 8.55
C PRO A 16 17.64 8.22 7.87
N MET A 17 16.62 7.84 8.65
CA MET A 17 15.43 7.13 8.17
C MET A 17 14.27 8.04 7.72
N ASP A 18 14.40 9.37 7.81
CA ASP A 18 13.33 10.28 7.42
C ASP A 18 13.29 10.49 5.91
N ILE A 19 12.09 10.37 5.33
CA ILE A 19 11.84 10.60 3.91
C ILE A 19 12.06 12.06 3.53
N THR A 20 12.51 12.30 2.29
CA THR A 20 12.70 13.67 1.78
C THR A 20 11.35 14.41 1.75
N PRO A 21 11.33 15.76 1.79
CA PRO A 21 10.09 16.52 1.72
C PRO A 21 9.25 16.19 0.47
N ILE A 22 9.91 15.99 -0.67
CA ILE A 22 9.25 15.60 -1.92
C ILE A 22 8.62 14.21 -1.79
N THR A 23 9.36 13.20 -1.33
CA THR A 23 8.79 11.87 -1.12
C THR A 23 7.64 11.90 -0.12
N ARG A 24 7.73 12.71 0.94
CA ARG A 24 6.64 12.91 1.89
C ARG A 24 5.39 13.48 1.23
N ALA A 25 5.54 14.53 0.44
CA ALA A 25 4.43 15.13 -0.30
C ALA A 25 3.81 14.12 -1.27
N LEU A 26 4.61 13.33 -1.98
CA LEU A 26 4.12 12.28 -2.87
C LEU A 26 3.37 11.18 -2.12
N VAL A 27 3.87 10.73 -0.97
CA VAL A 27 3.19 9.72 -0.13
C VAL A 27 1.83 10.23 0.35
N ILE A 28 1.76 11.49 0.80
CA ILE A 28 0.51 12.11 1.25
C ILE A 28 -0.45 12.29 0.07
N GLY A 29 0.03 12.88 -1.03
CA GLY A 29 -0.79 13.17 -2.20
C GLY A 29 -1.30 11.90 -2.87
N VAL A 30 -0.40 11.03 -3.35
CA VAL A 30 -0.76 9.83 -4.11
C VAL A 30 -1.47 8.81 -3.21
N GLY A 31 -0.91 8.53 -2.03
CA GLY A 31 -1.49 7.55 -1.11
C GLY A 31 -2.82 8.03 -0.51
N GLY A 32 -2.94 9.32 -0.20
CA GLY A 32 -4.19 9.92 0.26
C GLY A 32 -5.27 9.91 -0.81
N ALA A 33 -4.94 10.31 -2.05
CA ALA A 33 -5.86 10.27 -3.17
C ALA A 33 -6.34 8.83 -3.46
N MET A 34 -5.41 7.86 -3.52
CA MET A 34 -5.76 6.45 -3.70
C MET A 34 -6.69 5.95 -2.59
N THR A 35 -6.39 6.27 -1.33
CA THR A 35 -7.26 5.91 -0.19
C THR A 35 -8.65 6.50 -0.34
N ALA A 36 -8.76 7.79 -0.69
CA ALA A 36 -10.04 8.47 -0.86
C ALA A 36 -10.86 7.86 -2.02
N VAL A 37 -10.21 7.57 -3.16
CA VAL A 37 -10.85 6.91 -4.31
C VAL A 37 -11.34 5.52 -3.94
N CYS A 38 -10.55 4.72 -3.24
CA CYS A 38 -10.98 3.40 -2.77
C CYS A 38 -12.18 3.49 -1.83
N ILE A 39 -12.17 4.41 -0.87
CA ILE A 39 -13.30 4.63 0.07
C ILE A 39 -14.55 5.05 -0.71
N PHE A 40 -14.42 6.00 -1.65
CA PHE A 40 -15.54 6.47 -2.44
C PHE A 40 -16.14 5.37 -3.33
N ALA A 41 -15.30 4.59 -4.01
CA ALA A 41 -15.74 3.46 -4.84
C ALA A 41 -16.48 2.40 -4.00
N ILE A 42 -15.95 2.04 -2.84
CA ILE A 42 -16.59 1.09 -1.91
C ILE A 42 -17.91 1.67 -1.40
N ALA A 43 -17.97 2.96 -1.05
CA ALA A 43 -19.20 3.61 -0.62
C ALA A 43 -20.27 3.59 -1.72
N ARG A 44 -19.93 3.93 -2.97
CA ARG A 44 -20.86 3.82 -4.12
C ARG A 44 -21.42 2.40 -4.25
N ALA A 45 -20.54 1.41 -4.20
CA ALA A 45 -20.92 0.00 -4.31
C ALA A 45 -21.85 -0.46 -3.18
N LEU A 46 -21.53 -0.11 -1.92
CA LEU A 46 -22.34 -0.46 -0.76
C LEU A 46 -23.70 0.25 -0.72
N LEU A 47 -23.77 1.47 -1.26
CA LEU A 47 -25.01 2.24 -1.37
C LEU A 47 -25.87 1.83 -2.57
N GLY A 48 -25.44 0.82 -3.34
CA GLY A 48 -26.22 0.29 -4.47
C GLY A 48 -26.20 1.18 -5.72
N PHE A 49 -25.28 2.14 -5.80
CA PHE A 49 -25.16 2.99 -6.99
C PHE A 49 -24.47 2.27 -8.16
N THR A 50 -23.81 1.14 -7.92
CA THR A 50 -23.17 0.33 -8.96
C THR A 50 -24.02 -0.91 -9.19
N SER A 51 -24.25 -1.25 -10.46
CA SER A 51 -24.93 -2.50 -10.86
C SER A 51 -24.13 -3.75 -10.43
N ASP A 52 -24.73 -4.94 -10.59
CA ASP A 52 -24.20 -6.23 -10.11
C ASP A 52 -22.67 -6.33 -10.16
N LEU A 53 -22.06 -6.83 -9.07
CA LEU A 53 -20.62 -7.02 -8.94
C LEU A 53 -20.24 -8.50 -9.08
N PRO A 54 -20.33 -9.11 -10.28
CA PRO A 54 -20.07 -10.53 -10.49
C PRO A 54 -18.64 -10.91 -10.10
N HIS A 55 -17.68 -9.98 -10.14
CA HIS A 55 -16.30 -10.23 -9.73
C HIS A 55 -16.19 -10.69 -8.27
N LEU A 56 -17.09 -10.25 -7.39
CA LEU A 56 -17.10 -10.63 -5.98
C LEU A 56 -17.59 -12.07 -5.75
N SER A 57 -18.23 -12.70 -6.76
CA SER A 57 -18.52 -14.14 -6.72
C SER A 57 -17.26 -14.99 -6.78
N ASN A 58 -16.16 -14.45 -7.32
CA ASN A 58 -14.85 -15.09 -7.28
C ASN A 58 -14.19 -14.83 -5.92
N VAL A 59 -14.10 -15.89 -5.12
CA VAL A 59 -13.51 -15.86 -3.77
C VAL A 59 -12.07 -15.33 -3.78
N ALA A 60 -11.27 -15.65 -4.81
CA ALA A 60 -9.89 -15.17 -4.91
C ALA A 60 -9.84 -13.64 -5.10
N VAL A 61 -10.74 -13.08 -5.90
CA VAL A 61 -10.86 -11.62 -6.12
C VAL A 61 -11.29 -10.93 -4.84
N ALA A 62 -12.35 -11.42 -4.18
CA ALA A 62 -12.82 -10.86 -2.91
C ALA A 62 -11.71 -10.91 -1.85
N PHE A 63 -11.01 -12.03 -1.73
CA PHE A 63 -9.91 -12.20 -0.79
C PHE A 63 -8.74 -11.25 -1.11
N HIS A 64 -8.31 -11.15 -2.37
CA HIS A 64 -7.26 -10.22 -2.78
C HIS A 64 -7.57 -8.76 -2.43
N VAL A 65 -8.80 -8.33 -2.74
CA VAL A 65 -9.23 -6.94 -2.54
C VAL A 65 -9.28 -6.60 -1.05
N THR A 66 -9.80 -7.51 -0.23
CA THR A 66 -9.85 -7.31 1.24
C THR A 66 -8.46 -7.23 1.86
N THR A 67 -7.46 -7.92 1.31
CA THR A 67 -6.09 -7.85 1.82
C THR A 67 -5.31 -6.63 1.34
N VAL A 68 -5.54 -6.16 0.10
CA VAL A 68 -4.78 -5.04 -0.48
C VAL A 68 -5.31 -3.67 -0.10
N LEU A 69 -6.63 -3.51 0.09
CA LEU A 69 -7.25 -2.25 0.47
C LEU A 69 -6.64 -1.62 1.73
N PRO A 70 -6.45 -2.33 2.85
CA PRO A 70 -5.82 -1.74 4.03
C PRO A 70 -4.33 -1.42 3.84
N CYS A 71 -3.64 -2.03 2.87
CA CYS A 71 -2.21 -1.80 2.62
C CYS A 71 -1.91 -0.36 2.19
N VAL A 72 -2.84 0.31 1.51
CA VAL A 72 -2.66 1.70 1.04
C VAL A 72 -2.57 2.68 2.22
N PRO A 73 -3.60 2.86 3.06
CA PRO A 73 -3.53 3.78 4.20
C PRO A 73 -2.49 3.32 5.24
N LEU A 74 -2.30 2.01 5.42
CA LEU A 74 -1.27 1.49 6.32
C LEU A 74 0.14 1.83 5.82
N GLY A 75 0.40 1.73 4.51
CA GLY A 75 1.67 2.13 3.90
C GLY A 75 1.95 3.62 4.05
N VAL A 76 0.94 4.46 3.82
CA VAL A 76 1.02 5.91 4.06
C VAL A 76 1.37 6.18 5.52
N TYR A 77 0.64 5.57 6.46
CA TYR A 77 0.92 5.71 7.88
C TYR A 77 2.36 5.30 8.22
N LEU A 78 2.83 4.13 7.75
CA LEU A 78 4.17 3.62 8.05
C LEU A 78 5.29 4.53 7.55
N LEU A 79 5.12 5.12 6.37
CA LEU A 79 6.10 6.03 5.75
C LEU A 79 6.17 7.39 6.47
N LEU A 80 5.04 7.86 7.03
CA LEU A 80 4.96 9.12 7.77
C LEU A 80 5.31 8.98 9.25
N ALA A 81 4.94 7.85 9.87
CA ALA A 81 5.08 7.60 11.29
C ALA A 81 6.52 7.67 11.79
N ARG A 82 6.65 7.77 13.12
CA ARG A 82 7.95 7.68 13.78
C ARG A 82 8.53 6.28 13.61
N LYS A 83 9.67 6.22 12.93
CA LYS A 83 10.39 4.99 12.58
C LYS A 83 11.05 4.38 13.81
N GLY A 84 11.20 3.05 13.80
CA GLY A 84 11.89 2.30 14.86
C GLY A 84 11.11 2.06 16.15
N THR A 85 9.89 2.61 16.30
CA THR A 85 9.03 2.34 17.46
C THR A 85 8.49 0.90 17.45
N PRO A 86 8.12 0.32 18.61
CA PRO A 86 7.49 -1.01 18.66
C PRO A 86 6.25 -1.11 17.76
N ARG A 87 5.40 -0.07 17.77
CA ARG A 87 4.22 0.04 16.91
C ARG A 87 4.58 0.03 15.43
N HIS A 88 5.57 0.83 15.01
CA HIS A 88 6.04 0.85 13.63
C HIS A 88 6.56 -0.53 13.19
N LYS A 89 7.31 -1.24 14.06
CA LYS A 89 7.81 -2.59 13.76
C LYS A 89 6.68 -3.61 13.62
N GLN A 90 5.68 -3.59 14.50
CA GLN A 90 4.53 -4.49 14.44
C GLN A 90 3.68 -4.25 13.19
N LEU A 91 3.32 -2.99 12.93
CA LEU A 91 2.54 -2.61 11.76
C LEU A 91 3.30 -2.84 10.45
N GLY A 92 4.63 -2.65 10.44
CA GLY A 92 5.47 -2.98 9.30
C GLY A 92 5.49 -4.47 8.97
N LYS A 93 5.53 -5.35 9.99
CA LYS A 93 5.39 -6.81 9.79
C LYS A 93 4.03 -7.16 9.22
N LEU A 94 2.95 -6.59 9.79
CA LEU A 94 1.59 -6.79 9.30
C LEU A 94 1.47 -6.37 7.83
N TRP A 95 1.99 -5.18 7.48
CA TRP A 95 1.95 -4.68 6.12
C TRP A 95 2.69 -5.60 5.14
N ILE A 96 3.88 -6.11 5.49
CA ILE A 96 4.61 -7.08 4.64
C ILE A 96 3.84 -8.39 4.50
N VAL A 97 3.24 -8.91 5.57
CA VAL A 97 2.41 -10.12 5.51
C VAL A 97 1.22 -9.91 4.57
N LEU A 98 0.51 -8.78 4.70
CA LEU A 98 -0.60 -8.45 3.81
C LEU A 98 -0.15 -8.31 2.35
N MET A 99 0.99 -7.68 2.08
CA MET A 99 1.55 -7.56 0.74
C MET A 99 1.87 -8.94 0.13
N VAL A 100 2.46 -9.86 0.91
CA VAL A 100 2.76 -11.23 0.46
C VAL A 100 1.48 -12.02 0.19
N ILE A 101 0.50 -11.96 1.10
CA ILE A 101 -0.80 -12.61 0.91
C ILE A 101 -1.50 -12.07 -0.33
N THR A 102 -1.50 -10.73 -0.50
CA THR A 102 -2.06 -10.06 -1.67
C THR A 102 -1.40 -10.56 -2.96
N ALA A 103 -0.07 -10.59 -3.04
CA ALA A 103 0.65 -11.10 -4.20
C ALA A 103 0.42 -12.61 -4.45
N THR A 104 0.25 -13.39 -3.39
CA THR A 104 -0.08 -14.82 -3.52
C THR A 104 -1.48 -14.99 -4.09
N SER A 105 -2.46 -14.24 -3.57
CA SER A 105 -3.86 -14.34 -4.00
C SER A 105 -4.06 -14.01 -5.47
N THR A 106 -3.27 -13.08 -6.04
CA THR A 106 -3.37 -12.76 -7.47
C THR A 106 -3.05 -13.94 -8.37
N LEU A 107 -2.24 -14.91 -7.91
CA LEU A 107 -1.95 -16.12 -8.70
C LEU A 107 -3.19 -16.99 -8.95
N PHE A 108 -4.25 -16.79 -8.18
CA PHE A 108 -5.53 -17.47 -8.33
C PHE A 108 -6.57 -16.62 -9.08
N ILE A 109 -6.20 -15.41 -9.53
CA ILE A 109 -7.06 -14.49 -10.29
C ILE A 109 -6.63 -14.52 -11.76
N HIS A 110 -7.17 -15.46 -12.53
CA HIS A 110 -6.86 -15.59 -13.95
C HIS A 110 -8.09 -15.98 -14.78
N ASP A 111 -8.20 -15.42 -15.98
CA ASP A 111 -9.29 -15.70 -16.94
C ASP A 111 -8.89 -16.91 -17.79
N GLY A 112 -9.36 -18.10 -17.41
CA GLY A 112 -8.77 -19.36 -17.89
C GLY A 112 -7.31 -19.46 -17.43
N MET A 113 -6.55 -20.48 -17.85
CA MET A 113 -5.17 -20.72 -17.37
C MET A 113 -4.13 -19.64 -17.79
N ARG A 114 -4.53 -18.41 -18.12
CA ARG A 114 -3.66 -17.35 -18.67
C ARG A 114 -3.31 -16.28 -17.62
N LEU A 115 -2.02 -16.14 -17.34
CA LEU A 115 -1.49 -15.03 -16.54
C LEU A 115 -1.44 -13.74 -17.38
N SER A 116 -2.11 -12.68 -16.94
CA SER A 116 -1.99 -11.34 -17.52
C SER A 116 -0.69 -10.63 -17.10
N TRP A 117 -0.27 -9.61 -17.84
CA TRP A 117 0.98 -8.85 -17.59
C TRP A 117 1.11 -8.31 -16.15
N ILE A 118 -0.01 -7.98 -15.47
CA ILE A 118 -0.04 -7.54 -14.07
C ILE A 118 0.51 -8.59 -13.08
N HIS A 119 0.61 -9.87 -13.46
CA HIS A 119 1.22 -10.90 -12.62
C HIS A 119 2.73 -10.67 -12.42
N ILE A 120 3.37 -9.82 -13.22
CA ILE A 120 4.77 -9.43 -13.01
C ILE A 120 5.00 -8.75 -11.65
N PHE A 121 3.96 -8.17 -11.04
CA PHE A 121 4.05 -7.58 -9.71
C PHE A 121 4.22 -8.63 -8.59
N VAL A 122 3.90 -9.90 -8.83
CA VAL A 122 4.07 -10.98 -7.84
C VAL A 122 5.54 -11.22 -7.51
N PRO A 123 6.42 -11.60 -8.46
CA PRO A 123 7.84 -11.79 -8.15
C PRO A 123 8.52 -10.52 -7.65
N ILE A 124 8.09 -9.34 -8.12
CA ILE A 124 8.58 -8.04 -7.62
C ILE A 124 8.25 -7.89 -6.13
N THR A 125 7.02 -8.17 -5.73
CA THR A 125 6.55 -8.05 -4.35
C THR A 125 7.26 -9.03 -3.42
N TYR A 126 7.48 -10.28 -3.85
CA TYR A 126 8.23 -11.25 -3.06
C TYR A 126 9.69 -10.85 -2.88
N ARG A 127 10.36 -10.44 -3.96
CA ARG A 127 11.75 -9.96 -3.90
C ARG A 127 11.86 -8.76 -2.95
N ALA A 128 11.00 -7.76 -3.10
CA ALA A 128 11.00 -6.57 -2.26
C ALA A 128 10.72 -6.93 -0.79
N SER A 129 9.72 -7.76 -0.51
CA SER A 129 9.38 -8.22 0.84
C SER A 129 10.58 -8.90 1.53
N TRP A 130 11.27 -9.79 0.82
CA TRP A 130 12.50 -10.42 1.31
C TRP A 130 13.58 -9.39 1.62
N LEU A 131 13.82 -8.44 0.71
CA LEU A 131 14.84 -7.41 0.90
C LEU A 131 14.51 -6.45 2.04
N ILE A 132 13.24 -6.08 2.21
CA ILE A 132 12.78 -5.24 3.32
C ILE A 132 13.08 -5.91 4.67
N VAL A 133 12.76 -7.20 4.80
CA VAL A 133 12.97 -7.95 6.04
C VAL A 133 14.47 -8.21 6.28
N SER A 134 15.20 -8.63 5.24
CA SER A 134 16.63 -8.97 5.38
C SER A 134 17.50 -7.74 5.65
N SER A 135 17.24 -6.60 5.00
CA SER A 135 17.95 -5.34 5.28
C SER A 135 17.65 -4.82 6.68
N ALA A 136 16.40 -4.93 7.14
CA ALA A 136 16.04 -4.58 8.52
C ALA A 136 16.81 -5.43 9.55
N ARG A 137 16.91 -6.74 9.33
CA ARG A 137 17.65 -7.66 10.22
C ARG A 137 19.16 -7.39 10.24
N LYS A 138 19.72 -6.97 9.10
CA LYS A 138 21.15 -6.62 8.95
C LYS A 138 21.51 -5.23 9.48
N GLY A 139 20.53 -4.44 9.93
CA GLY A 139 20.78 -3.06 10.34
C GLY A 139 20.90 -2.06 9.18
N ASP A 140 20.76 -2.50 7.92
CA ASP A 140 20.83 -1.64 6.73
C ASP A 140 19.50 -0.89 6.53
N MET A 141 19.33 0.18 7.31
CA MET A 141 18.12 0.99 7.31
C MET A 141 17.96 1.83 6.03
N MET A 142 19.07 2.15 5.35
CA MET A 142 19.03 2.88 4.08
C MET A 142 18.39 2.01 3.00
N ARG A 143 18.84 0.75 2.87
CA ARG A 143 18.23 -0.20 1.94
C ARG A 143 16.80 -0.56 2.34
N HIS A 144 16.54 -0.80 3.62
CA HIS A 144 15.19 -1.08 4.13
C HIS A 144 14.20 0.00 3.69
N ARG A 145 14.56 1.27 3.92
CA ARG A 145 13.75 2.42 3.52
C ARG A 145 13.55 2.47 2.00
N LYS A 146 14.62 2.28 1.21
CA LYS A 146 14.54 2.31 -0.25
C LYS A 146 13.58 1.25 -0.77
N GLU A 147 13.68 0.01 -0.28
CA GLU A 147 12.83 -1.09 -0.72
C GLU A 147 11.36 -0.90 -0.29
N ILE A 148 11.08 -0.34 0.89
CA ILE A 148 9.70 0.00 1.29
C ILE A 148 9.10 1.06 0.35
N ILE A 149 9.84 2.15 0.08
CA ILE A 149 9.36 3.22 -0.82
C ILE A 149 9.13 2.67 -2.23
N SER A 150 10.09 1.90 -2.75
CA SER A 150 9.97 1.25 -4.06
C SER A 150 8.80 0.29 -4.12
N LEU A 151 8.54 -0.50 -3.07
CA LEU A 151 7.42 -1.42 -3.03
C LEU A 151 6.07 -0.68 -2.98
N PHE A 152 5.97 0.36 -2.14
CA PHE A 152 4.78 1.18 -2.01
C PHE A 152 4.39 1.82 -3.35
N PHE A 153 5.30 2.51 -4.03
CA PHE A 153 4.98 3.12 -5.31
C PHE A 153 4.89 2.09 -6.44
N GLY A 154 5.83 1.14 -6.49
CA GLY A 154 6.00 0.23 -7.61
C GLY A 154 4.98 -0.91 -7.68
N ALA A 155 4.75 -1.62 -6.57
CA ALA A 155 3.90 -2.82 -6.57
C ALA A 155 2.63 -2.69 -5.71
N LEU A 156 2.32 -1.48 -5.22
CA LEU A 156 1.03 -1.17 -4.61
C LEU A 156 0.31 -0.05 -5.37
N MET A 157 0.94 1.12 -5.59
CA MET A 157 0.27 2.22 -6.31
C MET A 157 0.05 1.92 -7.79
N ILE A 158 1.07 1.50 -8.54
CA ILE A 158 0.93 1.24 -10.00
C ILE A 158 -0.18 0.21 -10.30
N PRO A 159 -0.18 -1.01 -9.70
CA PRO A 159 -1.27 -1.96 -9.95
C PRO A 159 -2.63 -1.48 -9.45
N GLY A 160 -2.68 -0.72 -8.35
CA GLY A 160 -3.93 -0.09 -7.88
C GLY A 160 -4.50 0.93 -8.87
N ILE A 161 -3.64 1.77 -9.45
CA ILE A 161 -4.01 2.70 -10.53
C ILE A 161 -4.50 1.91 -11.74
N ALA A 162 -3.80 0.85 -12.14
CA ALA A 162 -4.23 0.00 -13.25
C ALA A 162 -5.60 -0.66 -12.99
N ALA A 163 -5.89 -1.07 -11.76
CA ALA A 163 -7.19 -1.63 -11.39
C ALA A 163 -8.34 -0.60 -11.48
N ILE A 164 -8.06 0.69 -11.31
CA ILE A 164 -9.03 1.78 -11.45
C ILE A 164 -9.15 2.24 -12.91
N ALA A 165 -8.04 2.31 -13.63
CA ALA A 165 -7.99 2.88 -14.98
C ALA A 165 -8.44 1.91 -16.07
N LEU A 166 -8.24 0.61 -15.90
CA LEU A 166 -8.60 -0.40 -16.90
C LEU A 166 -10.09 -0.75 -16.83
N PRO A 167 -10.86 -0.58 -17.93
CA PRO A 167 -12.27 -0.93 -17.96
C PRO A 167 -12.55 -2.38 -17.57
N GLY A 168 -13.66 -2.61 -16.86
CA GLY A 168 -14.11 -3.94 -16.47
C GLY A 168 -13.37 -4.57 -15.28
N ARG A 169 -12.37 -3.90 -14.71
CA ARG A 169 -11.79 -4.28 -13.41
C ARG A 169 -12.71 -3.87 -12.27
N LEU A 170 -12.68 -4.62 -11.17
CA LEU A 170 -13.59 -4.40 -10.04
C LEU A 170 -13.59 -2.94 -9.54
N MET A 171 -12.42 -2.36 -9.28
CA MET A 171 -12.33 -0.98 -8.79
C MET A 171 -12.82 0.05 -9.81
N ASN A 172 -12.61 -0.20 -11.11
CA ASN A 172 -13.14 0.64 -12.19
C ASN A 172 -14.67 0.60 -12.22
N VAL A 173 -15.27 -0.59 -12.13
CA VAL A 173 -16.73 -0.78 -12.12
C VAL A 173 -17.35 -0.15 -10.87
N MET A 174 -16.77 -0.36 -9.68
CA MET A 174 -17.21 0.28 -8.44
C MET A 174 -17.18 1.81 -8.50
N LEU A 175 -16.27 2.39 -9.28
CA LEU A 175 -16.11 3.84 -9.36
C LEU A 175 -17.01 4.49 -10.43
N PHE A 176 -17.06 3.89 -11.62
CA PHE A 176 -17.66 4.49 -12.82
C PHE A 176 -18.89 3.76 -13.39
N GLY A 177 -19.15 2.52 -12.96
CA GLY A 177 -20.30 1.71 -13.40
C GLY A 177 -21.59 2.06 -12.68
#